data_AF-A0A673I0M7-F1
#
_entry.id   AF-A0A673I0M7-F1
#
_cell.length_a   1.000
_cell.length_b   1.000
_cell.length_c   1.000
_cell.angle_alpha   90.00
_cell.angle_beta   90.00
_cell.angle_gamma   90.00
#
_symmetry.space_group_name_H-M   'P 1'
#
loop_
_entity.id
_entity.type
_entity.pdbx_description
1 polymer ?
#
loop_
_entity_poly.entity_id
_entity_poly.type
_entity_poly.pdbx_seq_one_letter_code
_entity_poly.pdbx_strand_id
1 'polypeptide(L)'
;MNTACALACFLLLSVCVFAGSHTLMGLAIYIRGERAFSASIMLDDITVGYYNSETNIYVARGNTSNEDDLIDPNILRAVSENVLVHFIERSHRLRPVNDTESHVVHQVMGFCEQSDNNLGQMISKTAYRGSTFDELHIFAGKFTYQVFSNYTEPETKRNLELSKSRLEKLYYPACIKMLKNYLKKRETQLNRKVKPQFRLIQKANSDSGGIRLSCLATGFYPRHINLTLFRDGQPVADHEITGGDLLPNAFDLALLKAHII
;
A
#
# COMPACT_ATOMS: atom_id res chain seq x y z
N MET A 1 -40.44 33.25 1.63
CA MET A 1 -39.95 32.64 0.38
C MET A 1 -39.01 31.52 0.80
N ASN A 2 -39.53 30.31 1.00
CA ASN A 2 -38.74 29.18 1.51
C ASN A 2 -37.90 28.64 0.35
N THR A 3 -36.63 29.05 0.29
CA THR A 3 -35.64 28.42 -0.58
C THR A 3 -35.36 27.02 -0.04
N ALA A 4 -35.98 26.01 -0.63
CA ALA A 4 -35.60 24.63 -0.40
C ALA A 4 -34.21 24.43 -1.01
N CYS A 5 -33.17 24.36 -0.16
CA CYS A 5 -31.82 23.98 -0.61
C CYS A 5 -31.86 22.57 -1.19
N ALA A 6 -31.43 22.43 -2.44
CA ALA A 6 -31.31 21.14 -3.10
C ALA A 6 -29.84 20.72 -3.05
N LEU A 7 -29.53 19.70 -2.25
CA LEU A 7 -28.22 19.06 -2.26
C LEU A 7 -28.23 17.85 -3.19
N ALA A 8 -27.27 17.83 -4.11
CA ALA A 8 -27.07 16.74 -5.05
C ALA A 8 -25.62 16.27 -4.96
N CYS A 9 -25.41 14.95 -4.91
CA CYS A 9 -24.09 14.36 -5.02
C CYS A 9 -23.90 13.88 -6.46
N PHE A 10 -23.03 14.54 -7.20
CA PHE A 10 -22.67 14.14 -8.56
C PHE A 10 -21.25 13.59 -8.58
N LEU A 11 -21.07 12.46 -9.28
CA LEU A 11 -19.74 12.04 -9.72
C LEU A 11 -19.47 12.68 -11.09
N LEU A 12 -18.49 13.57 -11.15
CA LEU A 12 -17.76 13.76 -12.41
C LEU A 12 -16.78 12.58 -12.52
N LEU A 13 -17.24 11.50 -13.15
CA LEU A 13 -16.34 10.48 -13.69
C LEU A 13 -15.58 11.12 -14.85
N SER A 14 -14.55 11.91 -14.54
CA SER A 14 -13.48 12.10 -15.52
C SER A 14 -12.84 10.73 -15.69
N VAL A 15 -13.27 10.01 -16.73
CA VAL A 15 -12.54 8.83 -17.19
C VAL A 15 -11.28 9.36 -17.87
N CYS A 16 -10.33 9.84 -17.05
CA CYS A 16 -8.95 9.74 -17.46
C CYS A 16 -8.70 8.25 -17.57
N VAL A 17 -8.63 7.75 -18.81
CA VAL A 17 -7.87 6.54 -19.10
C VAL A 17 -6.44 6.91 -18.78
N PHE A 18 -6.07 6.88 -17.49
CA PHE A 18 -4.68 6.70 -17.15
C PHE A 18 -4.36 5.33 -17.70
N ALA A 19 -3.57 5.31 -18.76
CA ALA A 19 -2.73 4.17 -19.07
C ALA A 19 -1.88 4.00 -17.79
N GLY A 20 -2.36 3.11 -16.92
CA GLY A 20 -2.10 3.18 -15.48
C GLY A 20 -0.79 2.50 -15.17
N SER A 21 0.05 3.12 -14.34
CA SER A 21 1.15 2.37 -13.75
C SER A 21 0.58 1.34 -12.77
N HIS A 22 1.13 0.13 -12.82
CA HIS A 22 0.82 -0.92 -11.87
C HIS A 22 1.99 -1.13 -10.94
N THR A 23 1.67 -1.51 -9.71
CA THR A 23 2.62 -1.58 -8.62
C THR A 23 2.53 -2.91 -7.89
N LEU A 24 3.68 -3.39 -7.43
CA LEU A 24 3.75 -4.57 -6.57
C LEU A 24 4.53 -4.19 -5.31
N MET A 25 3.88 -4.38 -4.16
CA MET A 25 4.44 -4.09 -2.85
C MET A 25 4.51 -5.37 -2.02
N GLY A 26 5.66 -5.61 -1.39
CA GLY A 26 5.81 -6.59 -0.32
C GLY A 26 6.06 -5.87 1.00
N LEU A 27 5.27 -6.16 2.02
CA LEU A 27 5.51 -5.72 3.40
C LEU A 27 5.82 -6.94 4.25
N ALA A 28 7.05 -7.04 4.73
CA ALA A 28 7.51 -8.08 5.64
C ALA A 28 7.60 -7.53 7.07
N ILE A 29 7.20 -8.33 8.05
CA ILE A 29 7.16 -7.98 9.47
C ILE A 29 7.85 -9.09 10.26
N TYR A 30 8.84 -8.69 11.06
CA TYR A 30 9.58 -9.55 11.96
C TYR A 30 9.49 -9.02 13.38
N ILE A 31 9.18 -9.89 14.33
CA ILE A 31 9.18 -9.58 15.75
C ILE A 31 10.46 -10.15 16.33
N ARG A 32 11.26 -9.28 16.94
CA ARG A 32 12.52 -9.68 17.56
C ARG A 32 12.28 -10.79 18.60
N GLY A 33 13.06 -11.86 18.50
CA GLY A 33 12.92 -13.05 19.34
C GLY A 33 12.24 -14.21 18.62
N GLU A 34 11.48 -13.92 17.56
CA GLU A 34 10.93 -14.94 16.68
C GLU A 34 12.00 -15.50 15.74
N ARG A 35 11.73 -16.68 15.19
CA ARG A 35 12.61 -17.33 14.18
C ARG A 35 12.17 -17.06 12.74
N ALA A 36 11.00 -16.45 12.58
CA ALA A 36 10.34 -16.26 11.30
C ALA A 36 9.71 -14.87 11.21
N PHE A 37 9.60 -14.38 9.98
CA PHE A 37 8.80 -13.22 9.60
C PHE A 37 7.56 -13.65 8.80
N SER A 38 6.56 -12.78 8.81
CA SER A 38 5.39 -12.86 7.93
C SER A 38 5.41 -11.73 6.91
N ALA A 39 4.89 -11.95 5.71
CA ALA A 39 4.78 -10.92 4.70
C ALA A 39 3.42 -10.89 4.02
N SER A 40 2.99 -9.70 3.63
CA SER A 40 1.83 -9.46 2.76
C SER A 40 2.30 -8.89 1.43
N ILE A 41 1.74 -9.42 0.34
CA ILE A 41 2.02 -8.96 -1.02
C ILE A 41 0.76 -8.26 -1.54
N MET A 42 0.93 -7.06 -2.05
CA MET A 42 -0.13 -6.24 -2.62
C MET A 42 0.18 -5.89 -4.07
N LEU A 43 -0.80 -6.08 -4.94
CA LEU A 43 -0.80 -5.64 -6.34
C LEU A 43 -1.73 -4.45 -6.43
N ASP A 44 -1.17 -3.29 -6.73
CA ASP A 44 -1.83 -1.99 -6.55
C ASP A 44 -2.40 -1.87 -5.14
N ASP A 45 -3.72 -2.00 -5.03
CA ASP A 45 -4.47 -1.85 -3.81
C ASP A 45 -5.11 -3.18 -3.37
N ILE A 46 -4.89 -4.28 -4.10
CA ILE A 46 -5.40 -5.62 -3.82
C ILE A 46 -4.35 -6.44 -3.06
N THR A 47 -4.73 -7.07 -1.96
CA THR A 47 -3.86 -8.06 -1.30
C THR A 47 -3.91 -9.38 -2.08
N VAL A 48 -2.80 -9.74 -2.72
CA VAL A 48 -2.72 -10.91 -3.59
C VAL A 48 -2.22 -12.16 -2.89
N GLY A 49 -1.54 -12.02 -1.76
CA GLY A 49 -1.18 -13.17 -0.93
C GLY A 49 -0.42 -12.84 0.33
N TYR A 50 -0.23 -13.87 1.14
CA TYR A 50 0.55 -13.85 2.37
C TYR A 50 1.65 -14.89 2.31
N TYR A 51 2.78 -14.60 2.93
CA TYR A 51 3.90 -15.52 3.04
C TYR A 51 4.31 -15.69 4.50
N ASN A 52 4.59 -16.93 4.90
CA ASN A 52 5.16 -17.25 6.21
C ASN A 52 6.50 -17.95 6.01
N SER A 53 7.58 -17.37 6.55
CA SER A 53 8.93 -17.91 6.43
C SER A 53 9.21 -19.14 7.30
N GLU A 54 8.38 -19.42 8.32
CA GLU A 54 8.51 -20.65 9.12
C GLU A 54 8.12 -21.88 8.30
N THR A 55 6.97 -21.80 7.62
CA THR A 55 6.46 -22.90 6.78
C THR A 55 6.98 -22.85 5.36
N ASN A 56 7.57 -21.72 4.95
CA ASN A 56 7.92 -21.39 3.57
C ASN A 56 6.72 -21.44 2.61
N ILE A 57 5.51 -21.18 3.11
CA ILE A 57 4.29 -21.25 2.32
C ILE A 57 3.86 -19.84 1.93
N TYR A 58 3.67 -19.65 0.62
CA TYR A 58 2.92 -18.54 0.06
C TYR A 58 1.46 -18.96 -0.15
N VAL A 59 0.52 -18.17 0.35
CA VAL A 59 -0.92 -18.40 0.24
C VAL A 59 -1.53 -17.28 -0.60
N ALA A 60 -1.97 -17.62 -1.81
CA ALA A 60 -2.68 -16.70 -2.69
C ALA A 60 -4.02 -16.24 -2.08
N ARG A 61 -4.42 -15.00 -2.37
CA ARG A 61 -5.65 -14.35 -1.89
C ARG A 61 -6.35 -13.56 -2.97
N GLY A 62 -7.67 -13.45 -2.82
CA GLY A 62 -8.51 -12.60 -3.69
C GLY A 62 -8.53 -13.05 -5.15
N ASN A 63 -8.31 -14.34 -5.42
CA ASN A 63 -8.18 -14.89 -6.76
C ASN A 63 -9.24 -15.97 -7.04
N THR A 64 -9.62 -16.11 -8.31
CA THR A 64 -10.58 -17.09 -8.83
C THR A 64 -9.94 -18.13 -9.78
N SER A 65 -8.64 -18.04 -10.05
CA SER A 65 -7.87 -18.86 -11.01
C SER A 65 -6.73 -19.65 -10.34
N ASN A 66 -6.05 -20.58 -11.04
CA ASN A 66 -4.84 -21.22 -10.48
C ASN A 66 -3.62 -20.29 -10.63
N GLU A 67 -2.89 -20.06 -9.54
CA GLU A 67 -1.76 -19.13 -9.42
C GLU A 67 -0.42 -19.79 -9.07
N ASP A 68 -0.31 -21.12 -9.13
CA ASP A 68 0.89 -21.87 -8.71
C ASP A 68 2.19 -21.45 -9.45
N ASP A 69 2.09 -20.98 -10.70
CA ASP A 69 3.21 -20.50 -11.53
C ASP A 69 3.49 -18.99 -11.42
N LEU A 70 2.78 -18.25 -10.56
CA LEU A 70 3.03 -16.81 -10.41
C LEU A 70 4.38 -16.51 -9.79
N ILE A 71 4.80 -17.34 -8.83
CA ILE A 71 5.99 -17.14 -8.03
C ILE A 71 6.91 -18.33 -8.24
N ASP A 72 8.09 -18.06 -8.77
CA ASP A 72 9.16 -19.05 -8.88
C ASP A 72 9.63 -19.45 -7.47
N PRO A 73 9.51 -20.74 -7.06
CA PRO A 73 9.86 -21.16 -5.71
C PRO A 73 11.33 -20.88 -5.34
N ASN A 74 12.24 -20.91 -6.31
CA ASN A 74 13.65 -20.61 -6.07
C ASN A 74 13.85 -19.12 -5.80
N ILE A 75 13.16 -18.26 -6.55
CA ILE A 75 13.19 -16.81 -6.31
C ILE A 75 12.57 -16.48 -4.96
N LEU A 76 11.42 -17.09 -4.62
CA LEU A 76 10.76 -16.89 -3.33
C LEU A 76 11.68 -17.25 -2.16
N ARG A 77 12.34 -18.41 -2.24
CA ARG A 77 13.31 -18.85 -1.24
C ARG A 77 14.49 -17.87 -1.12
N ALA A 78 15.11 -17.48 -2.23
CA ALA A 78 16.24 -16.56 -2.21
C ALA A 78 15.88 -15.18 -1.62
N VAL A 79 14.70 -14.65 -1.99
CA VAL A 79 14.15 -13.41 -1.42
C VAL A 79 13.90 -13.58 0.08
N SER A 80 13.25 -14.68 0.48
CA SER A 80 12.90 -14.93 1.88
C SER A 80 14.13 -15.06 2.78
N GLU A 81 15.12 -15.84 2.36
CA GLU A 81 16.39 -15.99 3.08
C GLU A 81 17.10 -14.64 3.24
N ASN A 82 17.12 -13.81 2.19
CA ASN A 82 17.75 -12.50 2.24
C ASN A 82 17.01 -11.54 3.20
N VAL A 83 15.67 -11.56 3.19
CA VAL A 83 14.84 -10.77 4.10
C VAL A 83 15.05 -11.19 5.55
N LEU A 84 15.09 -12.49 5.83
CA LEU A 84 15.34 -13.00 7.18
C LEU A 84 16.74 -12.59 7.69
N VAL A 85 17.77 -12.75 6.86
CA VAL A 85 19.14 -12.30 7.20
C VAL A 85 19.15 -10.79 7.47
N HIS A 86 18.48 -9.98 6.65
CA HIS A 86 18.36 -8.54 6.87
C HIS A 86 17.71 -8.22 8.23
N PHE A 87 16.61 -8.90 8.58
CA PHE A 87 15.98 -8.71 9.88
C PHE A 87 16.89 -9.07 11.04
N ILE A 88 17.60 -10.20 10.96
CA ILE A 88 18.55 -10.63 11.98
C ILE A 88 19.66 -9.58 12.15
N GLU A 89 20.32 -9.18 11.05
CA GLU A 89 21.38 -8.16 11.04
C GLU A 89 20.92 -6.84 11.68
N ARG A 90 19.73 -6.34 11.29
CA ARG A 90 19.19 -5.09 11.85
C ARG A 90 18.75 -5.23 13.30
N SER A 91 18.18 -6.36 13.70
CA SER A 91 17.72 -6.58 15.08
C SER A 91 18.87 -6.63 16.09
N HIS A 92 20.02 -7.21 15.72
CA HIS A 92 21.22 -7.21 16.56
C HIS A 92 21.80 -5.81 16.72
N ARG A 93 21.84 -5.05 15.62
CA ARG A 93 22.40 -3.69 15.62
C ARG A 93 21.54 -2.68 16.36
N LEU A 94 20.22 -2.76 16.20
CA LEU A 94 19.25 -1.83 16.79
C LEU A 94 18.80 -2.25 18.20
N ARG A 95 19.52 -3.17 18.84
CA ARG A 95 19.22 -3.63 20.19
C ARG A 95 19.26 -2.44 21.16
N PRO A 96 18.17 -2.16 21.92
CA PRO A 96 18.18 -1.15 22.96
C PRO A 96 19.22 -1.48 24.03
N VAL A 97 19.89 -0.45 24.53
CA VAL A 97 20.92 -0.58 25.59
C VAL A 97 20.34 -1.13 26.90
N ASN A 98 19.07 -0.81 27.20
CA ASN A 98 18.33 -1.31 28.35
C ASN A 98 17.30 -2.36 27.89
N ASP A 99 17.76 -3.60 27.78
CA ASP A 99 17.04 -4.73 27.18
C ASP A 99 15.93 -5.27 28.11
N THR A 100 14.84 -4.51 28.25
CA THR A 100 13.62 -4.92 28.98
C THR A 100 12.42 -5.15 28.06
N GLU A 101 12.45 -4.65 26.82
CA GLU A 101 11.38 -4.86 25.85
C GLU A 101 11.59 -6.16 25.06
N SER A 102 10.81 -7.19 25.37
CA SER A 102 10.96 -8.49 24.73
C SER A 102 10.45 -8.54 23.28
N HIS A 103 9.55 -7.63 22.87
CA HIS A 103 8.94 -7.65 21.54
C HIS A 103 9.16 -6.33 20.81
N VAL A 104 10.08 -6.33 19.85
CA VAL A 104 10.32 -5.17 19.01
C VAL A 104 10.03 -5.52 17.56
N VAL A 105 9.24 -4.68 16.90
CA VAL A 105 8.81 -4.89 15.53
C VAL A 105 9.79 -4.24 14.55
N HIS A 106 10.24 -5.05 13.60
CA HIS A 106 10.99 -4.64 12.42
C HIS A 106 10.11 -4.84 11.19
N GLN A 107 10.19 -3.91 10.24
CA GLN A 107 9.43 -3.98 9.00
C GLN A 107 10.35 -3.68 7.82
N VAL A 108 10.13 -4.39 6.72
CA VAL A 108 10.74 -4.07 5.42
C VAL A 108 9.62 -3.97 4.40
N MET A 109 9.60 -2.86 3.69
CA MET A 109 8.71 -2.63 2.56
C MET A 109 9.55 -2.59 1.29
N GLY A 110 9.21 -3.43 0.31
CA GLY A 110 9.73 -3.35 -1.05
C GLY A 110 8.61 -3.02 -2.01
N PHE A 111 8.88 -2.16 -3.00
CA PHE A 111 7.90 -1.69 -3.97
C PHE A 111 8.56 -1.60 -5.35
N CYS A 112 7.92 -2.12 -6.39
CA CYS A 112 8.27 -1.83 -7.78
C CYS A 112 7.06 -1.39 -8.59
N GLU A 113 7.31 -0.51 -9.55
CA GLU A 113 6.31 -0.01 -10.48
C GLU A 113 6.69 -0.36 -11.92
N GLN A 114 5.67 -0.63 -12.74
CA GLN A 114 5.80 -0.72 -14.18
C GLN A 114 4.74 0.18 -14.83
N SER A 115 5.16 1.02 -15.79
CA SER A 115 4.28 1.86 -16.61
C SER A 115 4.50 1.51 -18.07
N ASP A 116 3.44 1.15 -18.81
CA ASP A 116 3.31 0.98 -20.27
C ASP A 116 4.61 0.91 -21.10
N ASN A 117 5.50 -0.03 -20.74
CA ASN A 117 6.78 -0.40 -21.38
C ASN A 117 8.06 0.28 -20.88
N ASN A 118 7.99 1.15 -19.88
CA ASN A 118 9.13 1.70 -19.16
C ASN A 118 9.26 1.10 -17.75
N LEU A 119 10.50 0.94 -17.33
CA LEU A 119 10.82 0.53 -15.97
C LEU A 119 10.48 1.69 -15.03
N GLY A 120 9.53 1.46 -14.13
CA GLY A 120 9.10 2.44 -13.14
C GLY A 120 10.08 2.55 -11.97
N GLN A 121 9.62 3.19 -10.90
CA GLN A 121 10.42 3.36 -9.70
C GLN A 121 10.51 2.08 -8.86
N MET A 122 11.59 1.96 -8.08
CA MET A 122 11.71 0.96 -7.03
C MET A 122 12.01 1.63 -5.69
N ILE A 123 11.33 1.21 -4.64
CA ILE A 123 11.51 1.74 -3.29
C ILE A 123 11.72 0.57 -2.34
N SER A 124 12.68 0.69 -1.43
CA SER A 124 12.88 -0.22 -0.31
C SER A 124 12.97 0.61 0.97
N LYS A 125 12.16 0.31 1.98
CA LYS A 125 12.19 0.97 3.28
C LYS A 125 12.38 -0.04 4.40
N THR A 126 13.27 0.26 5.32
CA THR A 126 13.40 -0.48 6.58
C THR A 126 12.82 0.38 7.69
N ALA A 127 11.96 -0.18 8.55
CA ALA A 127 11.40 0.50 9.71
C ALA A 127 11.59 -0.32 10.99
N TYR A 128 11.63 0.40 12.10
CA TYR A 128 11.83 -0.12 13.46
C TYR A 128 10.92 0.64 14.42
N ARG A 129 10.16 -0.06 15.26
CA ARG A 129 9.15 0.55 16.15
C ARG A 129 8.20 1.51 15.43
N GLY A 130 7.82 1.16 14.20
CA GLY A 130 6.93 1.96 13.34
C GLY A 130 7.57 3.23 12.74
N SER A 131 8.86 3.48 12.96
CA SER A 131 9.57 4.62 12.38
C SER A 131 10.55 4.16 11.30
N THR A 132 10.59 4.85 10.16
CA THR A 132 11.54 4.55 9.07
C THR A 132 12.97 4.76 9.56
N PHE A 133 13.76 3.71 9.39
CA PHE A 133 15.17 3.66 9.75
C PHE A 133 16.05 4.04 8.56
N ASP A 134 15.78 3.46 7.39
CA ASP A 134 16.40 3.82 6.13
C ASP A 134 15.45 3.61 4.96
N GLU A 135 15.72 4.31 3.87
CA GLU A 135 15.03 4.11 2.60
C GLU A 135 15.98 4.24 1.41
N LEU A 136 15.76 3.40 0.42
CA LEU A 136 16.50 3.35 -0.85
C LEU A 136 15.51 3.48 -2.00
N HIS A 137 15.72 4.49 -2.83
CA HIS A 137 14.88 4.80 -3.98
C HIS A 137 15.71 4.66 -5.27
N ILE A 138 15.15 3.99 -6.26
CA ILE A 138 15.66 3.93 -7.63
C ILE A 138 14.62 4.55 -8.54
N PHE A 139 15.02 5.59 -9.27
CA PHE A 139 14.21 6.18 -10.32
C PHE A 139 15.10 6.60 -11.49
N ALA A 140 14.76 6.18 -12.70
CA ALA A 140 15.53 6.48 -13.91
C ALA A 140 17.05 6.21 -13.77
N GLY A 141 17.41 5.10 -13.12
CA GLY A 141 18.80 4.69 -12.86
C GLY A 141 19.54 5.48 -11.77
N LYS A 142 18.90 6.48 -11.15
CA LYS A 142 19.46 7.24 -10.03
C LYS A 142 19.07 6.62 -8.70
N PHE A 143 20.06 6.45 -7.84
CA PHE A 143 19.90 5.93 -6.47
C PHE A 143 19.84 7.09 -5.48
N THR A 144 18.87 7.05 -4.57
CA THR A 144 18.81 7.94 -3.41
C THR A 144 18.70 7.09 -2.17
N TYR A 145 19.61 7.28 -1.22
CA TYR A 145 19.64 6.55 0.05
C TYR A 145 19.57 7.53 1.20
N GLN A 146 18.62 7.32 2.08
CA GLN A 146 18.44 8.13 3.29
C GLN A 146 18.50 7.23 4.50
N VAL A 147 19.24 7.66 5.52
CA VAL A 147 19.37 6.95 6.80
C VAL A 147 18.96 7.92 7.90
N PHE A 148 18.00 7.52 8.72
CA PHE A 148 17.43 8.32 9.81
C PHE A 148 18.00 7.91 11.17
N SER A 149 19.26 7.45 11.17
CA SER A 149 19.95 6.92 12.34
C SER A 149 21.41 7.34 12.35
N ASN A 150 22.05 7.20 13.51
CA ASN A 150 23.45 7.57 13.76
C ASN A 150 24.42 6.52 13.21
N TYR A 151 24.36 6.26 11.91
CA TYR A 151 25.39 5.47 11.25
C TYR A 151 26.66 6.30 11.06
N THR A 152 27.81 5.69 11.29
CA THR A 152 29.07 6.29 10.87
C THR A 152 29.15 6.30 9.35
N GLU A 153 29.92 7.23 8.78
CA GLU A 153 30.08 7.34 7.32
C GLU A 153 30.53 6.01 6.65
N PRO A 154 31.51 5.25 7.19
CA PRO A 154 31.89 3.96 6.62
C PRO A 154 30.75 2.92 6.63
N GLU A 155 29.93 2.91 7.68
CA GLU A 155 28.80 1.99 7.82
C GLU A 155 27.69 2.34 6.85
N THR A 156 27.36 3.62 6.69
CA THR A 156 26.41 4.11 5.70
C THR A 156 26.84 3.68 4.30
N LYS A 157 28.11 3.89 3.95
CA LYS A 157 28.66 3.49 2.64
C LYS A 157 28.57 1.98 2.42
N ARG A 158 28.96 1.16 3.40
CA ARG A 158 28.87 -0.30 3.31
C ARG A 158 27.43 -0.77 3.16
N ASN A 159 26.51 -0.23 3.94
CA ASN A 159 25.09 -0.60 3.90
C ASN A 159 24.44 -0.19 2.59
N LEU A 160 24.80 0.97 2.04
CA LEU A 160 24.36 1.40 0.72
C LEU A 160 24.78 0.41 -0.37
N GLU A 161 26.06 0.06 -0.45
CA GLU A 161 26.56 -0.87 -1.49
C GLU A 161 25.89 -2.25 -1.41
N LEU A 162 25.74 -2.79 -0.19
CA LEU A 162 25.04 -4.06 0.01
C LEU A 162 23.56 -3.97 -0.40
N SER A 163 22.87 -2.91 0.03
CA SER A 163 21.45 -2.71 -0.27
C SER A 163 21.24 -2.52 -1.77
N LYS A 164 22.08 -1.71 -2.42
CA LYS A 164 22.08 -1.52 -3.87
C LYS A 164 22.28 -2.83 -4.60
N SER A 165 23.30 -3.62 -4.25
CA SER A 165 23.53 -4.88 -4.93
C SER A 165 22.40 -5.90 -4.73
N ARG A 166 21.80 -5.97 -3.53
CA ARG A 166 20.63 -6.84 -3.28
C ARG A 166 19.42 -6.37 -4.08
N LEU A 167 19.19 -5.05 -4.14
CA LEU A 167 18.08 -4.45 -4.85
C LEU A 167 18.16 -4.72 -6.35
N GLU A 168 19.31 -4.46 -6.98
CA GLU A 168 19.53 -4.65 -8.41
C GLU A 168 19.51 -6.13 -8.84
N LYS A 169 20.14 -7.02 -8.06
CA LYS A 169 20.38 -8.41 -8.49
C LYS A 169 19.30 -9.40 -8.06
N LEU A 170 18.55 -9.11 -7.00
CA LEU A 170 17.58 -10.05 -6.41
C LEU A 170 16.17 -9.46 -6.40
N TYR A 171 15.97 -8.35 -5.68
CA TYR A 171 14.62 -7.84 -5.45
C TYR A 171 13.98 -7.25 -6.71
N TYR A 172 14.74 -6.51 -7.52
CA TYR A 172 14.21 -5.86 -8.71
C TYR A 172 13.76 -6.87 -9.78
N PRO A 173 14.58 -7.86 -10.20
CA PRO A 173 14.14 -8.86 -11.16
C PRO A 173 12.97 -9.71 -10.62
N ALA A 174 13.01 -10.06 -9.34
CA ALA A 174 11.93 -10.82 -8.70
C ALA A 174 10.60 -10.05 -8.71
N CYS A 175 10.63 -8.77 -8.32
CA CYS A 175 9.44 -7.93 -8.24
C CYS A 175 8.84 -7.69 -9.63
N ILE A 176 9.65 -7.32 -10.62
CA ILE A 176 9.16 -7.08 -11.99
C ILE A 176 8.62 -8.37 -12.63
N LYS A 177 9.29 -9.51 -12.44
CA LYS A 177 8.80 -10.82 -12.94
C LYS A 177 7.44 -11.15 -12.33
N MET A 178 7.32 -11.01 -11.01
CA MET A 178 6.09 -11.30 -10.29
C MET A 178 4.95 -10.33 -10.68
N LEU A 179 5.25 -9.03 -10.81
CA LEU A 179 4.31 -8.02 -11.28
C LEU A 179 3.75 -8.38 -12.66
N LYS A 180 4.62 -8.66 -13.64
CA LYS A 180 4.19 -9.06 -14.99
C LYS A 180 3.29 -10.30 -15.00
N ASN A 181 3.62 -11.30 -14.18
CA ASN A 181 2.82 -12.51 -14.06
C ASN A 181 1.42 -12.20 -13.49
N TYR A 182 1.34 -11.35 -12.45
CA TYR A 182 0.06 -10.89 -11.90
C TYR A 182 -0.75 -10.10 -12.93
N LEU A 183 -0.15 -9.16 -13.65
CA LEU A 183 -0.84 -8.37 -14.66
C LEU A 183 -1.47 -9.25 -15.74
N LYS A 184 -0.77 -10.31 -16.15
CA LYS A 184 -1.29 -11.29 -17.11
C LYS A 184 -2.42 -12.15 -16.54
N LYS A 185 -2.27 -12.67 -15.31
CA LYS A 185 -3.25 -13.60 -14.73
C LYS A 185 -4.50 -12.93 -14.18
N ARG A 186 -4.35 -11.73 -13.60
CA ARG A 186 -5.41 -10.97 -12.94
C ARG A 186 -5.94 -9.82 -13.79
N GLU A 187 -5.66 -9.80 -15.09
CA GLU A 187 -6.09 -8.75 -16.01
C GLU A 187 -7.59 -8.41 -15.84
N THR A 188 -8.46 -9.42 -15.77
CA THR A 188 -9.90 -9.21 -15.57
C THR A 188 -10.24 -8.58 -14.21
N GLN A 189 -9.53 -8.95 -13.15
CA GLN A 189 -9.70 -8.37 -11.82
C GLN A 189 -9.21 -6.92 -11.78
N LEU A 190 -8.05 -6.64 -12.37
CA LEU A 190 -7.45 -5.31 -12.42
C LEU A 190 -8.29 -4.34 -13.27
N ASN A 191 -8.82 -4.81 -14.39
CA ASN A 191 -9.68 -4.03 -15.27
C ASN A 191 -11.14 -3.97 -14.81
N ARG A 192 -11.49 -4.65 -13.71
CA ARG A 192 -12.84 -4.61 -13.14
C ARG A 192 -13.16 -3.17 -12.75
N LYS A 193 -14.35 -2.70 -13.11
CA LYS A 193 -14.87 -1.40 -12.67
C LYS A 193 -16.22 -1.61 -12.03
N VAL A 194 -16.35 -1.25 -10.75
CA VAL A 194 -17.61 -1.34 -10.02
C VAL A 194 -18.04 0.06 -9.63
N LYS A 195 -19.22 0.46 -10.12
CA LYS A 195 -19.78 1.78 -9.82
C LYS A 195 -20.18 1.86 -8.34
N PRO A 196 -19.89 2.96 -7.64
CA PRO A 196 -20.32 3.16 -6.25
C PRO A 196 -21.83 3.22 -6.11
N GLN A 197 -22.32 2.64 -5.02
CA GLN A 197 -23.68 2.85 -4.51
C GLN A 197 -23.65 4.00 -3.51
N PHE A 198 -24.53 4.98 -3.71
CA PHE A 198 -24.60 6.17 -2.86
C PHE A 198 -25.79 6.12 -1.90
N ARG A 199 -25.55 6.59 -0.68
CA ARG A 199 -26.59 6.88 0.29
C ARG A 199 -26.35 8.26 0.89
N LEU A 200 -27.35 9.12 0.80
CA LEU A 200 -27.38 10.38 1.53
C LEU A 200 -28.04 10.13 2.89
N ILE A 201 -27.34 10.47 3.96
CA ILE A 201 -27.79 10.29 5.34
C ILE A 201 -27.89 11.66 5.98
N GLN A 202 -29.09 12.03 6.39
CA GLN A 202 -29.35 13.25 7.14
C GLN A 202 -29.41 12.91 8.63
N LYS A 203 -28.63 13.61 9.46
CA LYS A 203 -28.65 13.42 10.91
C LYS A 203 -28.75 14.78 11.59
N ALA A 204 -29.62 14.89 12.59
CA ALA A 204 -29.63 16.06 13.47
C ALA A 204 -28.27 16.14 14.19
N ASN A 205 -27.64 17.30 14.15
CA ASN A 205 -26.36 17.55 14.78
C ASN A 205 -26.65 17.97 16.23
N SER A 206 -26.52 17.03 17.16
CA SER A 206 -26.87 17.22 18.58
C SER A 206 -26.10 18.35 19.25
N ASP A 207 -24.91 18.69 18.71
CA ASP A 207 -23.99 19.66 19.33
C ASP A 207 -24.26 21.11 18.88
N SER A 208 -24.84 21.32 17.69
CA SER A 208 -25.06 22.65 17.10
C SER A 208 -26.52 22.99 16.81
N GLY A 209 -27.45 22.05 17.00
CA GLY A 209 -28.87 22.20 16.63
C GLY A 209 -29.11 22.22 15.11
N GLY A 210 -28.07 22.02 14.30
CA GLY A 210 -28.13 22.01 12.84
C GLY A 210 -28.43 20.61 12.24
N ILE A 211 -28.38 20.52 10.92
CA ILE A 211 -28.50 19.27 10.17
C ILE A 211 -27.13 18.93 9.59
N ARG A 212 -26.61 17.74 9.91
CA ARG A 212 -25.42 17.17 9.26
C ARG A 212 -25.86 16.27 8.12
N LEU A 213 -25.37 16.56 6.92
CA LEU A 213 -25.55 15.70 5.75
C LEU A 213 -24.30 14.86 5.55
N SER A 214 -24.49 13.55 5.33
CA SER A 214 -23.41 12.61 5.06
C SER A 214 -23.65 11.91 3.74
N CYS A 215 -22.68 11.96 2.83
CA CYS A 215 -22.68 11.14 1.63
C CYS A 215 -21.83 9.90 1.89
N LEU A 216 -22.43 8.72 1.67
CA LEU A 216 -21.76 7.43 1.79
C LEU A 216 -21.70 6.78 0.41
N ALA A 217 -20.49 6.60 -0.12
CA ALA A 217 -20.21 5.80 -1.31
C ALA A 217 -19.73 4.41 -0.86
N THR A 218 -20.34 3.35 -1.40
CA THR A 218 -19.98 1.96 -1.04
C THR A 218 -19.85 1.08 -2.26
N GLY A 219 -19.06 0.02 -2.14
CA GLY A 219 -19.09 -1.09 -3.08
C GLY A 219 -18.43 -0.79 -4.43
N PHE A 220 -17.46 0.14 -4.47
CA PHE A 220 -16.78 0.53 -5.71
C PHE A 220 -15.35 -0.01 -5.78
N TYR A 221 -14.86 -0.10 -7.01
CA TYR A 221 -13.48 -0.44 -7.34
C TYR A 221 -13.12 0.17 -8.70
N PRO A 222 -11.90 0.73 -8.91
CA PRO A 222 -10.77 0.79 -7.97
C PRO A 222 -11.04 1.68 -6.75
N ARG A 223 -10.23 1.56 -5.68
CA ARG A 223 -10.45 2.33 -4.45
C ARG A 223 -10.15 3.82 -4.62
N HIS A 224 -9.33 4.19 -5.61
CA HIS A 224 -9.09 5.59 -5.93
C HIS A 224 -10.35 6.20 -6.60
N ILE A 225 -10.95 7.20 -5.94
CA ILE A 225 -12.15 7.90 -6.40
C ILE A 225 -12.07 9.37 -6.02
N ASN A 226 -12.66 10.23 -6.84
CA ASN A 226 -12.90 11.63 -6.50
C ASN A 226 -14.37 11.81 -6.14
N LEU A 227 -14.63 12.36 -4.94
CA LEU A 227 -15.98 12.73 -4.50
C LEU A 227 -16.07 14.26 -4.50
N THR A 228 -17.08 14.81 -5.17
CA THR A 228 -17.41 16.23 -5.13
C THR A 228 -18.84 16.40 -4.66
N LEU A 229 -19.03 17.22 -3.63
CA LEU A 229 -20.33 17.52 -3.08
C LEU A 229 -20.84 18.85 -3.64
N PHE A 230 -22.11 18.91 -4.02
CA PHE A 230 -22.72 20.14 -4.52
C PHE A 230 -23.85 20.61 -3.59
N ARG A 231 -23.86 21.91 -3.31
CA ARG A 231 -24.94 22.62 -2.62
C ARG A 231 -25.47 23.66 -3.60
N ASP A 232 -26.77 23.56 -3.95
CA ASP A 232 -27.43 24.47 -4.89
C ASP A 232 -26.71 24.58 -6.26
N GLY A 233 -26.20 23.45 -6.75
CA GLY A 233 -25.50 23.36 -8.04
C GLY A 233 -24.06 23.87 -8.04
N GLN A 234 -23.55 24.36 -6.90
CA GLN A 234 -22.16 24.80 -6.74
C GLN A 234 -21.36 23.78 -5.92
N PRO A 235 -20.08 23.54 -6.25
CA PRO A 235 -19.22 22.67 -5.45
C PRO A 235 -19.04 23.26 -4.05
N VAL A 236 -19.19 22.41 -3.04
CA VAL A 236 -18.93 22.77 -1.64
C VAL A 236 -17.43 22.90 -1.44
N ALA A 237 -16.98 23.95 -0.74
CA ALA A 237 -15.57 24.17 -0.50
C ALA A 237 -15.01 23.13 0.49
N ASP A 238 -13.74 22.72 0.29
CA ASP A 238 -13.12 21.64 1.08
C ASP A 238 -13.15 21.88 2.60
N HIS A 239 -13.08 23.14 3.04
CA HIS A 239 -13.11 23.50 4.47
C HIS A 239 -14.48 23.29 5.13
N GLU A 240 -15.55 23.14 4.35
CA GLU A 240 -16.90 22.81 4.83
C GLU A 240 -17.15 21.29 4.84
N ILE A 241 -16.22 20.52 4.28
CA ILE A 241 -16.30 19.06 4.17
C ILE A 241 -15.44 18.42 5.26
N THR A 242 -16.00 17.45 5.97
CA THR A 242 -15.25 16.61 6.93
C THR A 242 -15.38 15.13 6.62
N GLY A 243 -14.37 14.34 6.98
CA GLY A 243 -14.25 12.94 6.56
C GLY A 243 -13.66 12.82 5.16
N GLY A 244 -14.16 11.87 4.36
CA GLY A 244 -13.63 11.56 3.04
C GLY A 244 -12.61 10.41 3.04
N ASP A 245 -12.33 9.83 4.20
CA ASP A 245 -11.41 8.69 4.31
C ASP A 245 -11.97 7.46 3.59
N LEU A 246 -11.08 6.83 2.82
CA LEU A 246 -11.32 5.52 2.22
C LEU A 246 -11.18 4.45 3.30
N LEU A 247 -12.28 3.75 3.56
CA LEU A 247 -12.32 2.63 4.49
C LEU A 247 -12.34 1.31 3.72
N PRO A 248 -11.62 0.28 4.20
CA PRO A 248 -11.71 -1.05 3.62
C PRO A 248 -13.13 -1.61 3.83
N ASN A 249 -13.72 -2.18 2.77
CA ASN A 249 -14.92 -3.00 2.87
C ASN A 249 -14.57 -4.47 2.57
N ALA A 250 -15.44 -5.39 2.97
CA ALA A 250 -15.28 -6.80 2.60
C ALA A 250 -15.29 -6.95 1.06
N PHE A 251 -14.52 -7.90 0.54
CA PHE A 251 -14.43 -8.27 -0.89
C PHE A 251 -13.74 -7.24 -1.82
N ASP A 252 -12.64 -6.62 -1.37
CA ASP A 252 -11.80 -5.69 -2.16
C ASP A 252 -12.54 -4.44 -2.68
N LEU A 253 -13.70 -4.12 -2.09
CA LEU A 253 -14.45 -2.90 -2.41
C LEU A 253 -14.08 -1.79 -1.43
N ALA A 254 -14.17 -0.54 -1.89
CA ALA A 254 -14.01 0.63 -1.03
C ALA A 254 -15.33 1.15 -0.48
N LEU A 255 -15.20 1.87 0.63
CA LEU A 255 -16.21 2.68 1.26
C LEU A 255 -15.65 4.08 1.51
N LEU A 256 -16.41 5.12 1.23
CA LEU A 256 -16.03 6.52 1.50
C LEU A 256 -17.21 7.23 2.13
N LYS A 257 -16.94 7.99 3.20
CA LYS A 257 -17.96 8.77 3.90
C LYS A 257 -17.50 10.21 4.07
N ALA A 258 -18.21 11.13 3.44
CA ALA A 258 -17.97 12.57 3.55
C ALA A 258 -19.17 13.27 4.19
N HIS A 259 -18.90 14.36 4.89
CA HIS A 259 -19.89 15.12 5.64
C HIS A 259 -19.83 16.59 5.28
N ILE A 260 -20.99 17.23 5.19
CA ILE A 260 -21.10 18.69 5.11
C ILE A 260 -21.54 19.18 6.48
N ILE A 261 -20.81 20.13 7.02
CA ILE A 261 -21.14 20.83 8.27
C ILE A 261 -22.04 22.03 7.98
#